data_AF-A0A4R4Y201-F1
#
_entry.id   AF-A0A4R4Y201-F1
#
_cell.length_a   1.000
_cell.length_b   1.000
_cell.length_c   1.000
_cell.angle_alpha   90.00
_cell.angle_beta   90.00
_cell.angle_gamma   90.00
#
_symmetry.space_group_name_H-M   'P 1'
#
loop_
_entity.id
_entity.type
_entity.pdbx_description
1 polymer ?
#
loop_
_entity_poly.entity_id
_entity_poly.type
_entity_poly.pdbx_seq_one_letter_code
_entity_poly.pdbx_strand_id
1 'polypeptide(L)'
;MTERKDYSGEFDPDFRFEDLSKEALVRLVREYALIAQILDRSALTAVGLRYGQRVVEEIAIEEWKGASPVYTRRIREIMKIEGTGVSAIFKCLQLDPGFAQHYMDVEYELVSETHGFFQLRSCGALLDVEPFGERSVRGMCHTIEDGTFDITAQAVNPRARIRPVHRPPRV
;
A
#
# COMPACT_ATOMS: atom_id res chain seq x y z
N MET A 1 -8.19 22.71 24.43
CA MET A 1 -7.62 21.55 25.14
C MET A 1 -6.17 21.45 24.72
N THR A 2 -5.23 21.23 25.64
CA THR A 2 -3.83 21.02 25.27
C THR A 2 -3.72 19.61 24.69
N GLU A 3 -3.50 19.52 23.38
CA GLU A 3 -3.31 18.23 22.70
C GLU A 3 -2.07 17.51 23.26
N ARG A 4 -2.18 16.21 23.52
CA ARG A 4 -1.12 15.37 24.06
C ARG A 4 -0.10 15.06 22.98
N LYS A 5 1.18 15.33 23.25
CA LYS A 5 2.27 15.00 22.31
C LYS A 5 2.55 13.50 22.25
N ASP A 6 2.14 12.71 23.24
CA ASP A 6 2.32 11.26 23.33
C ASP A 6 1.42 10.69 24.44
N TYR A 7 1.63 9.43 24.82
CA TYR A 7 0.90 8.75 25.90
C TYR A 7 1.83 8.30 27.04
N SER A 8 2.85 9.11 27.37
CA SER A 8 3.80 8.83 28.46
C SER A 8 3.31 9.18 29.87
N GLY A 9 2.18 9.87 29.98
CA GLY A 9 1.55 10.24 31.25
C GLY A 9 0.82 9.10 31.95
N GLU A 10 0.10 9.43 33.02
CA GLU A 10 -0.74 8.48 33.75
C GLU A 10 -1.80 7.83 32.85
N PHE A 11 -2.18 6.59 33.18
CA PHE A 11 -3.27 5.89 32.52
C PHE A 11 -4.55 6.73 32.61
N ASP A 12 -5.21 6.89 31.46
CA ASP A 12 -6.45 7.63 31.34
C ASP A 12 -7.56 6.71 30.83
N PRO A 13 -8.55 6.34 31.68
CA PRO A 13 -9.64 5.46 31.26
C PRO A 13 -10.57 6.08 30.22
N ASP A 14 -10.53 7.42 30.05
CA ASP A 14 -11.36 8.16 29.09
C ASP A 14 -10.57 8.56 27.83
N PHE A 15 -9.36 8.02 27.62
CA PHE A 15 -8.49 8.35 26.49
C PHE A 15 -9.18 8.16 25.13
N ARG A 16 -9.02 9.15 24.25
CA ARG A 16 -9.46 9.10 22.86
C ARG A 16 -8.36 9.59 21.91
N PHE A 17 -8.45 9.22 20.64
CA PHE A 17 -7.51 9.71 19.63
C PHE A 17 -7.59 11.23 19.43
N GLU A 18 -8.73 11.85 19.70
CA GLU A 18 -8.91 13.31 19.67
C GLU A 18 -8.10 14.04 20.76
N ASP A 19 -7.59 13.33 21.78
CA ASP A 19 -6.72 13.90 22.79
C ASP A 19 -5.27 14.05 22.32
N LEU A 20 -4.88 13.34 21.25
CA LEU A 20 -3.54 13.37 20.69
C LEU A 20 -3.34 14.57 19.76
N SER A 21 -2.12 15.13 19.78
CA SER A 21 -1.73 16.14 18.81
C SER A 21 -1.64 15.52 17.41
N LYS A 22 -1.74 16.37 16.39
CA LYS A 22 -1.57 15.94 15.00
C LYS A 22 -0.27 15.15 14.79
N GLU A 23 0.84 15.59 15.38
CA GLU A 23 2.14 14.93 15.26
C GLU A 23 2.16 13.54 15.94
N ALA A 24 1.44 13.37 17.05
CA ALA A 24 1.25 12.07 17.69
C ALA A 24 0.40 11.15 16.82
N LEU A 25 -0.73 11.63 16.29
CA LEU A 25 -1.57 10.88 15.37
C LEU A 25 -0.83 10.47 14.10
N VAL A 26 -0.03 11.35 13.50
CA VAL A 26 0.75 11.02 12.29
C VAL A 26 1.78 9.91 12.57
N ARG A 27 2.45 9.92 13.74
CA ARG A 27 3.35 8.82 14.13
C ARG A 27 2.59 7.52 14.30
N LEU A 28 1.44 7.56 14.98
CA LEU A 28 0.61 6.39 15.22
C LEU A 28 0.03 5.79 13.93
N VAL A 29 -0.49 6.63 13.03
CA VAL A 29 -1.04 6.20 11.73
C VAL A 29 0.04 5.57 10.85
N ARG A 30 1.28 6.08 10.89
CA ARG A 30 2.39 5.44 10.17
C ARG A 30 2.67 4.04 10.69
N GLU A 31 2.64 3.84 12.01
CA GLU A 31 2.76 2.50 12.60
C GLU A 31 1.62 1.58 12.15
N TYR A 32 0.38 2.07 12.19
CA TYR A 32 -0.78 1.28 11.76
C TYR A 32 -0.76 0.95 10.26
N ALA A 33 -0.25 1.84 9.43
CA ALA A 33 -0.10 1.57 7.99
C ALA A 33 0.85 0.39 7.72
N LEU A 34 1.86 0.17 8.57
CA LEU A 34 2.78 -0.97 8.44
C LEU A 34 2.14 -2.30 8.85
N ILE A 35 1.08 -2.30 9.68
CA ILE A 35 0.42 -3.54 10.13
C ILE A 35 -0.09 -4.36 8.94
N ALA A 36 -0.64 -3.71 7.91
CA ALA A 36 -1.09 -4.41 6.70
C ALA A 36 0.05 -5.17 6.01
N GLN A 37 1.24 -4.55 5.92
CA GLN A 37 2.44 -5.18 5.36
C GLN A 37 2.95 -6.31 6.27
N ILE A 38 2.98 -6.10 7.59
CA ILE A 38 3.43 -7.14 8.54
C ILE A 38 2.51 -8.37 8.46
N LEU A 39 1.20 -8.18 8.38
CA LEU A 39 0.23 -9.26 8.26
C LEU A 39 0.43 -10.04 6.95
N ASP A 40 0.49 -9.35 5.81
CA ASP A 40 0.72 -9.96 4.49
C ASP A 40 2.04 -10.77 4.48
N ARG A 41 3.15 -10.16 4.91
CA ARG A 41 4.48 -10.79 4.87
C ARG A 41 4.60 -11.98 5.81
N SER A 42 4.03 -11.88 7.02
CA SER A 42 4.05 -12.98 7.99
C SER A 42 3.18 -14.17 7.53
N ALA A 43 1.99 -13.91 6.99
CA ALA A 43 1.10 -14.94 6.48
C ALA A 43 1.69 -15.63 5.24
N LEU A 44 2.16 -14.85 4.26
CA LEU A 44 2.72 -15.39 3.02
C LEU A 44 4.03 -16.15 3.23
N THR A 45 4.82 -15.78 4.24
CA THR A 45 6.01 -16.56 4.62
C THR A 45 5.61 -17.95 5.11
N ALA A 46 4.60 -18.06 5.99
CA ALA A 46 4.11 -19.35 6.47
C ALA A 46 3.55 -20.22 5.33
N VAL A 47 2.84 -19.60 4.37
CA VAL A 47 2.39 -20.25 3.13
C VAL A 47 3.58 -20.75 2.32
N GLY A 48 4.58 -19.90 2.08
CA GLY A 48 5.75 -20.22 1.28
C GLY A 48 6.55 -21.40 1.83
N LEU A 49 6.74 -21.46 3.15
CA LEU A 49 7.42 -22.56 3.83
C LEU A 49 6.70 -23.91 3.64
N ARG A 50 5.36 -23.91 3.54
CA ARG A 50 4.56 -25.14 3.47
C ARG A 50 4.20 -25.57 2.06
N TYR A 51 3.97 -24.61 1.16
CA TYR A 51 3.39 -24.85 -0.16
C TYR A 51 4.22 -24.29 -1.32
N GLY A 52 5.31 -23.58 -1.03
CA GLY A 52 6.24 -23.03 -2.01
C GLY A 52 5.78 -21.73 -2.66
N GLN A 53 6.69 -21.11 -3.41
CA GLN A 53 6.57 -19.74 -3.92
C GLN A 53 5.38 -19.53 -4.87
N ARG A 54 5.04 -20.53 -5.70
CA ARG A 54 3.93 -20.39 -6.65
C ARG A 54 2.59 -20.16 -5.94
N VAL A 55 2.37 -20.85 -4.82
CA VAL A 55 1.14 -20.70 -4.02
C VAL A 55 1.12 -19.34 -3.32
N VAL A 56 2.28 -18.82 -2.91
CA VAL A 56 2.40 -17.43 -2.40
C VAL A 56 1.94 -16.42 -3.45
N GLU A 57 2.40 -16.55 -4.69
CA GLU A 57 2.01 -15.66 -5.79
C GLU A 57 0.49 -15.71 -6.05
N GLU A 58 -0.09 -16.91 -6.11
CA GLU A 58 -1.53 -17.12 -6.31
C GLU A 58 -2.36 -16.48 -5.18
N ILE A 59 -1.99 -16.74 -3.93
CA ILE A 59 -2.70 -16.19 -2.76
C ILE A 59 -2.55 -14.68 -2.69
N ALA A 60 -1.34 -14.14 -2.88
CA ALA A 60 -1.12 -12.70 -2.87
C ALA A 60 -1.97 -12.00 -3.95
N ILE A 61 -2.02 -12.54 -5.16
CA ILE A 61 -2.86 -11.98 -6.22
C ILE A 61 -4.33 -11.92 -5.79
N GLU A 62 -4.89 -13.02 -5.27
CA GLU A 62 -6.30 -13.06 -4.88
C GLU A 62 -6.60 -12.19 -3.64
N GLU A 63 -5.69 -12.15 -2.66
CA GLU A 63 -5.78 -11.29 -1.49
C GLU A 63 -5.86 -9.82 -1.89
N TRP A 64 -4.90 -9.33 -2.65
CA TRP A 64 -4.85 -7.92 -3.05
C TRP A 64 -6.00 -7.57 -4.01
N LYS A 65 -6.36 -8.46 -4.96
CA LYS A 65 -7.54 -8.25 -5.81
C LYS A 65 -8.84 -8.13 -5.03
N GLY A 66 -8.99 -8.90 -3.96
CA GLY A 66 -10.17 -8.86 -3.09
C GLY A 66 -10.17 -7.65 -2.15
N ALA A 67 -9.01 -7.32 -1.59
CA ALA A 67 -8.87 -6.27 -0.59
C ALA A 67 -8.87 -4.85 -1.18
N SER A 68 -8.14 -4.63 -2.29
CA SER A 68 -7.95 -3.27 -2.86
C SER A 68 -9.24 -2.51 -3.11
N PRO A 69 -10.24 -3.09 -3.80
CA PRO A 69 -11.48 -2.37 -4.06
C PRO A 69 -12.26 -2.00 -2.79
N VAL A 70 -12.11 -2.77 -1.70
CA VAL A 70 -12.81 -2.53 -0.43
C VAL A 70 -12.18 -1.36 0.30
N TYR A 71 -10.87 -1.38 0.54
CA TYR A 71 -10.24 -0.29 1.27
C TYR A 71 -10.18 1.00 0.43
N THR A 72 -10.01 0.91 -0.89
CA THR A 72 -10.00 2.11 -1.76
C THR A 72 -11.35 2.82 -1.71
N ARG A 73 -12.47 2.07 -1.75
CA ARG A 73 -13.81 2.66 -1.61
C ARG A 73 -13.99 3.38 -0.28
N ARG A 74 -13.59 2.74 0.82
CA ARG A 74 -13.67 3.33 2.18
C ARG A 74 -12.82 4.58 2.30
N ILE A 75 -11.59 4.56 1.80
CA ILE A 75 -10.69 5.72 1.79
C ILE A 75 -11.32 6.88 1.04
N ARG A 76 -11.92 6.63 -0.13
CA ARG A 76 -12.60 7.67 -0.91
C ARG A 76 -13.75 8.30 -0.15
N GLU A 77 -14.57 7.48 0.52
CA GLU A 77 -15.70 7.96 1.32
C GLU A 77 -15.22 8.81 2.51
N ILE A 78 -14.25 8.31 3.28
CA ILE A 78 -13.70 8.99 4.47
C ILE A 78 -13.04 10.32 4.10
N MET A 79 -12.28 10.34 3.00
CA MET A 79 -11.47 11.49 2.57
C MET A 79 -12.16 12.35 1.52
N LYS A 80 -13.40 12.02 1.14
CA LYS A 80 -14.19 12.70 0.11
C LYS A 80 -13.44 12.84 -1.21
N ILE A 81 -12.78 11.77 -1.64
CA ILE A 81 -12.07 11.73 -2.93
C ILE A 81 -13.10 11.45 -4.04
N GLU A 82 -13.38 12.49 -4.81
CA GLU A 82 -14.29 12.44 -5.96
C GLU A 82 -13.56 12.29 -7.30
N GLY A 83 -14.32 11.99 -8.35
CA GLY A 83 -13.81 11.84 -9.71
C GLY A 83 -13.24 10.44 -10.02
N THR A 84 -12.99 10.22 -11.30
CA THR A 84 -12.48 8.95 -11.86
C THR A 84 -11.21 9.14 -12.68
N GLY A 85 -10.60 10.32 -12.65
CA GLY A 85 -9.37 10.60 -13.37
C GLY A 85 -8.12 10.12 -12.62
N VAL A 86 -6.96 10.27 -13.25
CA VAL A 86 -5.66 9.87 -12.68
C VAL A 86 -5.38 10.59 -11.36
N SER A 87 -5.82 11.84 -11.19
CA SER A 87 -5.63 12.56 -9.92
C SER A 87 -6.37 11.90 -8.76
N ALA A 88 -7.58 11.36 -9.00
CA ALA A 88 -8.35 10.62 -8.00
C ALA A 88 -7.70 9.27 -7.68
N ILE A 89 -7.12 8.60 -8.68
CA ILE A 89 -6.35 7.36 -8.47
C ILE A 89 -5.14 7.63 -7.59
N PHE A 90 -4.34 8.65 -7.92
CA PHE A 90 -3.14 9.00 -7.14
C PHE A 90 -3.46 9.41 -5.70
N LYS A 91 -4.53 10.18 -5.47
CA LYS A 91 -4.99 10.47 -4.11
C LYS A 91 -5.31 9.21 -3.30
N CYS A 92 -5.90 8.20 -3.95
CA CYS A 92 -6.18 6.92 -3.29
C CYS A 92 -4.89 6.15 -3.01
N LEU A 93 -3.99 6.06 -3.99
CA LEU A 93 -2.69 5.38 -3.83
C LEU A 93 -1.82 6.04 -2.73
N GLN A 94 -1.88 7.35 -2.56
CA GLN A 94 -1.18 8.05 -1.46
C GLN A 94 -1.63 7.65 -0.05
N LEU A 95 -2.82 7.05 0.07
CA LEU A 95 -3.44 6.62 1.32
C LEU A 95 -3.61 5.09 1.38
N ASP A 96 -3.12 4.38 0.36
CA ASP A 96 -3.31 2.96 0.18
C ASP A 96 -2.41 2.15 1.13
N PRO A 97 -2.92 1.12 1.82
CA PRO A 97 -2.11 0.27 2.69
C PRO A 97 -0.98 -0.47 1.94
N GLY A 98 -1.13 -0.73 0.64
CA GLY A 98 -0.09 -1.25 -0.26
C GLY A 98 1.03 -0.25 -0.55
N PHE A 99 0.77 1.05 -0.35
CA PHE A 99 1.69 2.17 -0.58
C PHE A 99 2.01 2.90 0.74
N ALA A 100 2.08 2.15 1.85
CA ALA A 100 2.35 2.69 3.18
C ALA A 100 3.62 3.56 3.20
N GLN A 101 3.51 4.78 3.76
CA GLN A 101 4.62 5.72 3.87
C GLN A 101 5.77 5.12 4.70
N HIS A 102 7.01 5.42 4.31
CA HIS A 102 8.28 4.86 4.86
C HIS A 102 8.57 3.42 4.49
N TYR A 103 7.57 2.57 4.26
CA TYR A 103 7.77 1.28 3.60
C TYR A 103 7.95 1.46 2.09
N MET A 104 7.16 2.36 1.50
CA MET A 104 7.31 2.84 0.14
C MET A 104 7.73 4.32 0.14
N ASP A 105 8.60 4.68 -0.80
CA ASP A 105 8.90 6.08 -1.16
C ASP A 105 8.44 6.31 -2.60
N VAL A 106 7.20 6.80 -2.73
CA VAL A 106 6.48 6.90 -4.00
C VAL A 106 6.50 8.34 -4.48
N GLU A 107 6.89 8.54 -5.73
CA GLU A 107 6.78 9.81 -6.44
C GLU A 107 5.71 9.71 -7.51
N TYR A 108 4.90 10.75 -7.65
CA TYR A 108 3.79 10.81 -8.59
C TYR A 108 3.99 11.98 -9.56
N GLU A 109 3.69 11.75 -10.83
CA GLU A 109 3.67 12.77 -11.88
C GLU A 109 2.30 12.73 -12.57
N LEU A 110 1.50 13.79 -12.39
CA LEU A 110 0.22 13.94 -13.07
C LEU A 110 0.42 14.69 -14.40
N VAL A 111 0.28 14.00 -15.52
CA VAL A 111 0.35 14.61 -16.85
C VAL A 111 -1.02 15.18 -17.25
N SER A 112 -2.10 14.42 -17.02
CA SER A 112 -3.49 14.82 -17.25
C SER A 112 -4.46 13.93 -16.47
N GLU A 113 -5.77 14.20 -16.52
CA GLU A 113 -6.77 13.32 -15.90
C GLU A 113 -6.89 11.93 -16.56
N THR A 114 -6.22 11.69 -17.69
CA THR A 114 -6.20 10.41 -18.38
C THR A 114 -4.80 9.77 -18.44
N HIS A 115 -3.76 10.47 -17.97
CA HIS A 115 -2.39 9.97 -18.03
C HIS A 115 -1.51 10.49 -16.89
N GLY A 116 -0.63 9.64 -16.36
CA GLY A 116 0.34 10.00 -15.33
C GLY A 116 1.24 8.83 -14.99
N PHE A 117 2.28 9.11 -14.21
CA PHE A 117 3.29 8.16 -13.79
C PHE A 117 3.41 8.13 -12.27
N PHE A 118 3.84 6.99 -11.74
CA PHE A 118 4.42 6.94 -10.41
C PHE A 118 5.67 6.07 -10.43
N GLN A 119 6.60 6.35 -9.54
CA GLN A 119 7.82 5.57 -9.36
C GLN A 119 8.12 5.38 -7.88
N LEU A 120 8.79 4.27 -7.56
CA LEU A 120 9.20 3.94 -6.21
C LEU A 120 10.70 4.19 -6.10
N ARG A 121 11.11 5.28 -5.43
CA ARG A 121 12.54 5.50 -5.08
C ARG A 121 13.04 4.44 -4.11
N SER A 122 12.14 3.94 -3.28
CA SER A 122 12.35 2.78 -2.41
C SER A 122 11.05 1.96 -2.37
N CYS A 123 11.17 0.64 -2.51
CA CYS A 123 10.07 -0.31 -2.43
C CYS A 123 10.39 -1.36 -1.37
N GLY A 124 9.73 -1.28 -0.21
CA GLY A 124 9.93 -2.23 0.88
C GLY A 124 9.66 -3.68 0.48
N ALA A 125 8.68 -3.91 -0.40
CA ALA A 125 8.36 -5.26 -0.89
C ALA A 125 9.49 -5.84 -1.76
N LEU A 126 10.13 -5.00 -2.59
CA LEU A 126 11.31 -5.40 -3.34
C LEU A 126 12.48 -5.71 -2.39
N LEU A 127 12.77 -4.80 -1.46
CA LEU A 127 13.87 -4.95 -0.50
C LEU A 127 13.74 -6.24 0.33
N ASP A 128 12.51 -6.65 0.64
CA ASP A 128 12.22 -7.89 1.36
C ASP A 128 12.53 -9.15 0.53
N VAL A 129 12.23 -9.13 -0.78
CA VAL A 129 12.40 -10.31 -1.63
C VAL A 129 13.77 -10.40 -2.33
N GLU A 130 14.49 -9.29 -2.46
CA GLU A 130 15.81 -9.21 -3.10
C GLU A 130 16.83 -10.23 -2.55
N PRO A 131 16.95 -10.44 -1.22
CA PRO A 131 17.87 -11.43 -0.65
C PRO A 131 17.62 -12.87 -1.13
N PHE A 132 16.41 -13.18 -1.62
CA PHE A 132 16.03 -14.51 -2.09
C PHE A 132 16.23 -14.72 -3.60
N GLY A 133 16.82 -13.74 -4.30
CA GLY A 133 17.24 -13.85 -5.69
C GLY A 133 16.16 -13.54 -6.73
N GLU A 134 16.56 -13.59 -8.00
CA GLU A 134 15.77 -13.09 -9.13
C GLU A 134 14.37 -13.72 -9.26
N ARG A 135 14.21 -15.01 -8.91
CA ARG A 135 12.90 -15.67 -9.00
C ARG A 135 11.87 -15.01 -8.06
N SER A 136 12.29 -14.67 -6.84
CA SER A 136 11.45 -14.02 -5.84
C SER A 136 11.15 -12.58 -6.24
N VAL A 137 12.15 -11.86 -6.77
CA VAL A 137 11.97 -10.51 -7.34
C VAL A 137 10.95 -10.53 -8.49
N ARG A 138 11.05 -11.48 -9.42
CA ARG A 138 10.08 -11.60 -10.51
C ARG A 138 8.68 -11.98 -10.03
N GLY A 139 8.59 -12.84 -9.02
CA GLY A 139 7.31 -13.18 -8.40
C GLY A 139 6.61 -11.95 -7.83
N MET A 140 7.33 -11.12 -7.08
CA MET A 140 6.82 -9.88 -6.51
C MET A 140 6.52 -8.82 -7.57
N CYS A 141 7.55 -8.40 -8.30
CA CYS A 141 7.51 -7.19 -9.13
C CYS A 141 6.94 -7.42 -10.53
N HIS A 142 6.67 -8.66 -10.94
CA HIS A 142 6.04 -8.95 -12.24
C HIS A 142 4.75 -9.70 -12.02
N THR A 143 4.82 -10.90 -11.46
CA THR A 143 3.65 -11.78 -11.35
C THR A 143 2.56 -11.19 -10.46
N ILE A 144 2.90 -10.77 -9.24
CA ILE A 144 1.91 -10.19 -8.31
C ILE A 144 1.49 -8.79 -8.76
N GLU A 145 2.42 -7.91 -9.16
CA GLU A 145 2.08 -6.57 -9.65
C GLU A 145 1.11 -6.60 -10.86
N ASP A 146 1.37 -7.44 -11.86
CA ASP A 146 0.52 -7.55 -13.05
C ASP A 146 -0.89 -8.07 -12.72
N GLY A 147 -0.99 -8.93 -11.70
CA GLY A 147 -2.27 -9.44 -11.23
C GLY A 147 -3.10 -8.43 -10.43
N THR A 148 -2.49 -7.35 -9.92
CA THR A 148 -3.10 -6.53 -8.85
C THR A 148 -3.26 -5.05 -9.20
N PHE A 149 -2.28 -4.42 -9.86
CA PHE A 149 -2.25 -2.96 -10.04
C PHE A 149 -3.44 -2.43 -10.84
N ASP A 150 -3.83 -3.13 -11.91
CA ASP A 150 -5.02 -2.78 -12.68
C ASP A 150 -6.28 -2.80 -11.80
N ILE A 151 -6.42 -3.80 -10.93
CA ILE A 151 -7.58 -3.95 -10.05
C ILE A 151 -7.63 -2.85 -8.99
N THR A 152 -6.47 -2.50 -8.40
CA THR A 152 -6.35 -1.37 -7.46
C THR A 152 -6.80 -0.06 -8.12
N ALA A 153 -6.31 0.25 -9.32
CA ALA A 153 -6.73 1.46 -10.04
C ALA A 153 -8.20 1.42 -10.47
N GLN A 154 -8.70 0.23 -10.81
CA GLN A 154 -10.08 0.04 -11.28
C GLN A 154 -11.13 0.21 -10.19
N ALA A 155 -10.73 0.13 -8.92
CA ALA A 155 -11.57 0.52 -7.79
C ALA A 155 -11.99 2.01 -7.86
N VAL A 156 -11.21 2.85 -8.54
CA VAL A 156 -11.51 4.27 -8.81
C VAL A 156 -12.13 4.46 -10.19
N ASN A 157 -11.56 3.82 -11.21
CA ASN A 157 -12.01 3.94 -12.60
C ASN A 157 -11.91 2.59 -13.32
N PRO A 158 -13.03 1.94 -13.66
CA PRO A 158 -13.04 0.62 -14.33
C PRO A 158 -12.24 0.55 -15.65
N ARG A 159 -11.96 1.70 -16.28
CA ARG A 159 -11.17 1.80 -17.52
C ARG A 159 -9.68 2.03 -17.28
N ALA A 160 -9.24 2.26 -16.04
CA ALA A 160 -7.84 2.49 -15.72
C ALA A 160 -6.99 1.25 -15.99
N ARG A 161 -5.75 1.50 -16.44
CA ARG A 161 -4.72 0.49 -16.69
C ARG A 161 -3.38 1.05 -16.22
N ILE A 162 -2.62 0.27 -15.47
CA ILE A 162 -1.25 0.59 -15.04
C ILE A 162 -0.29 -0.31 -15.80
N ARG A 163 0.66 0.27 -16.54
CA ARG A 163 1.63 -0.49 -17.32
C ARG A 163 3.05 -0.12 -16.88
N PRO A 164 3.94 -1.11 -16.71
CA PRO A 164 5.30 -0.83 -16.27
C PRO A 164 6.08 -0.10 -17.37
N VAL A 165 6.83 0.92 -16.95
CA VAL A 165 7.88 1.54 -17.77
C VAL A 165 9.23 0.91 -17.43
N HIS A 166 9.47 0.65 -16.14
CA HIS A 166 10.65 -0.01 -15.61
C HIS A 166 10.24 -0.91 -14.43
N ARG A 167 10.94 -2.05 -14.26
CA ARG A 167 10.74 -2.99 -13.15
C ARG A 167 12.07 -3.66 -12.75
N PRO A 168 12.21 -4.06 -11.47
CA PRO A 168 13.30 -4.91 -11.00
C PRO A 168 13.38 -6.25 -11.76
N PRO A 169 14.53 -6.97 -11.76
CA PRO A 169 15.77 -6.70 -11.02
C PRO A 169 16.44 -5.37 -11.41
N ARG A 170 17.20 -4.77 -10.49
CA ARG A 170 17.89 -3.48 -10.74
C ARG A 170 18.85 -3.66 -11.92
N VAL A 171 18.67 -2.89 -13.00
CA VAL A 171 19.52 -2.87 -14.20
C VAL A 171 20.29 -1.57 -14.26
#